data_AF-M5FW01-F1
#
_entry.id   AF-M5FW01-F1
#
_cell.length_a   1.000
_cell.length_b   1.000
_cell.length_c   1.000
_cell.angle_alpha   90.00
_cell.angle_beta   90.00
_cell.angle_gamma   90.00
#
_symmetry.space_group_name_H-M   'P 1'
#
loop_
_entity.id
_entity.type
_entity.pdbx_description
1 polymer ?
#
loop_
_entity_poly.entity_id
_entity_poly.type
_entity_poly.pdbx_seq_one_letter_code
_entity_poly.pdbx_strand_id
1 'polypeptide(L)'
;MDREYDLTVRQQPKQARMCGVSGKDRRPIDPPPIVELRVRERRRDAYSAEERESVSFLENPYYFMFASLASVDSDQEMHLLSDGQTRCTTGQVVSSLYHLKDTENRNSDAGFFVFPDLSVRTEGSYRLKLSLFEIVG
;
A
#
# COMPACT_ATOMS: atom_id res chain seq x y z
N MET A 1 6.93 21.14 -10.28
CA MET A 1 6.15 20.24 -11.16
C MET A 1 5.02 19.71 -10.32
N ASP A 2 3.77 19.78 -10.79
CA ASP A 2 2.63 19.24 -10.04
C ASP A 2 2.46 17.77 -10.47
N ARG A 3 2.70 16.84 -9.55
CA ARG A 3 2.57 15.40 -9.77
C ARG A 3 1.23 14.95 -9.20
N GLU A 4 0.46 14.25 -10.03
CA GLU A 4 -0.77 13.59 -9.61
C GLU A 4 -0.48 12.10 -9.39
N TYR A 5 -0.95 11.56 -8.27
CA TYR A 5 -0.71 10.19 -7.85
C TYR A 5 -2.04 9.43 -7.82
N ASP A 6 -2.13 8.39 -8.63
CA ASP A 6 -3.26 7.47 -8.65
C ASP A 6 -2.88 6.15 -7.96
N LEU A 7 -3.64 5.78 -6.95
CA LEU A 7 -3.50 4.51 -6.23
C LEU A 7 -4.67 3.59 -6.56
N THR A 8 -4.37 2.40 -7.07
CA THR A 8 -5.40 1.39 -7.39
C THR A 8 -5.15 0.11 -6.62
N VAL A 9 -6.12 -0.32 -5.82
CA VAL A 9 -6.05 -1.62 -5.14
C VAL A 9 -6.30 -2.73 -6.16
N ARG A 10 -5.24 -3.45 -6.54
CA ARG A 10 -5.29 -4.57 -7.51
C ARG A 10 -5.66 -5.89 -6.86
N GLN A 11 -5.34 -6.05 -5.58
CA GLN A 11 -5.81 -7.18 -4.78
C GLN A 11 -6.36 -6.68 -3.45
N GLN A 12 -7.66 -6.89 -3.23
CA GLN A 12 -8.35 -6.52 -1.99
C GLN A 12 -8.09 -7.55 -0.88
N PRO A 13 -7.84 -7.13 0.37
CA PRO A 13 -7.90 -8.04 1.51
C PRO A 13 -9.34 -8.55 1.69
N LYS A 14 -9.50 -9.84 2.02
CA LYS A 14 -10.83 -10.45 2.21
C LYS A 14 -11.06 -10.92 3.62
N GLN A 15 -10.05 -11.55 4.22
CA GLN A 15 -10.15 -12.12 5.55
C GLN A 15 -8.81 -12.04 6.28
N ALA A 16 -8.89 -12.02 7.61
CA ALA A 16 -7.74 -12.04 8.48
C ALA A 16 -8.09 -12.89 9.70
N ARG A 17 -7.09 -13.53 10.30
CA ARG A 17 -7.24 -14.11 11.63
C ARG A 17 -6.53 -13.21 12.63
N MET A 18 -7.22 -12.82 13.70
CA MET A 18 -6.59 -12.03 14.74
C MET A 18 -5.37 -12.78 15.30
N CYS A 19 -4.30 -12.04 15.51
CA CYS A 19 -3.09 -12.55 16.10
C CYS A 19 -3.09 -12.16 17.57
N GLY A 20 -3.16 -13.15 18.46
CA GLY A 20 -3.02 -12.90 19.89
C GLY A 20 -1.68 -12.21 20.23
N VAL A 21 -1.58 -11.68 21.45
CA VAL A 21 -0.40 -10.91 21.89
C VAL A 21 0.90 -11.70 21.80
N SER A 22 0.87 -13.03 22.01
CA SER A 22 2.06 -13.90 22.00
C SER A 22 2.71 -14.11 20.62
N GLY A 23 2.04 -13.74 19.53
CA GLY A 23 2.58 -13.81 18.16
C GLY A 23 2.77 -15.21 17.54
N LYS A 24 2.54 -16.29 18.31
CA LYS A 24 2.83 -17.68 17.87
C LYS A 24 1.86 -18.27 16.83
N ASP A 25 0.66 -17.73 16.66
CA ASP A 25 -0.32 -18.14 15.63
C ASP A 25 -0.62 -16.97 14.67
N ARG A 26 0.42 -16.20 14.32
CA ARG A 26 0.27 -15.06 13.42
C ARG A 26 -0.07 -15.54 12.01
N ARG A 27 -1.19 -15.05 11.48
CA ARG A 27 -1.61 -15.31 10.09
C ARG A 27 -1.70 -13.99 9.34
N PRO A 28 -1.00 -13.84 8.21
CA PRO A 28 -1.18 -12.69 7.34
C PRO A 28 -2.63 -12.58 6.86
N ILE A 29 -3.02 -11.36 6.52
CA ILE A 29 -4.27 -11.08 5.80
C ILE A 29 -4.23 -11.82 4.46
N ASP A 30 -5.35 -12.46 4.12
CA ASP A 30 -5.50 -13.26 2.92
C ASP A 30 -6.71 -12.77 2.08
N PRO A 31 -6.54 -12.56 0.76
CA PRO A 31 -5.27 -12.51 0.05
C PRO A 31 -4.46 -11.24 0.41
N PRO A 32 -3.13 -11.19 0.19
CA PRO A 32 -2.31 -10.05 0.59
C PRO A 32 -2.69 -8.79 -0.20
N PRO A 33 -2.80 -7.61 0.44
CA PRO A 33 -3.07 -6.37 -0.28
C PRO A 33 -1.99 -6.07 -1.33
N ILE A 34 -2.44 -5.72 -2.54
CA ILE A 34 -1.56 -5.25 -3.62
C ILE A 34 -2.13 -3.95 -4.16
N VAL A 35 -1.28 -2.92 -4.24
CA VAL A 35 -1.64 -1.58 -4.71
C VAL A 35 -0.74 -1.18 -5.86
N GLU A 36 -1.32 -0.77 -6.97
CA GLU A 36 -0.61 -0.17 -8.10
C GLU A 36 -0.48 1.34 -7.88
N LEU A 37 0.71 1.87 -8.14
CA LEU A 37 1.01 3.29 -8.21
C LEU A 37 1.10 3.73 -9.66
N ARG A 38 0.39 4.81 -10.01
CA ARG A 38 0.64 5.57 -11.24
C ARG A 38 0.94 7.01 -10.88
N VAL A 39 1.95 7.57 -11.53
CA VAL A 39 2.33 8.97 -11.38
C VAL A 39 2.11 9.68 -12.72
N ARG A 40 1.31 10.74 -12.71
CA ARG A 40 1.10 11.60 -13.87
C ARG A 40 1.74 12.95 -13.60
N GLU A 41 2.58 13.39 -14.53
CA GLU A 41 3.15 14.73 -14.45
C GLU A 41 2.32 15.68 -15.32
N ARG A 42 1.82 16.77 -14.72
CA ARG A 42 1.03 17.76 -15.45
C ARG A 42 1.96 18.68 -16.23
N ARG A 43 2.41 18.26 -17.42
CA ARG A 43 3.16 19.14 -18.34
C ARG A 43 2.23 20.15 -19.02
N ARG A 44 2.70 21.40 -19.12
CA ARG A 44 1.99 22.49 -19.82
C ARG A 44 2.18 22.47 -21.35
N ASP A 45 3.17 21.75 -21.87
CA ASP A 45 3.48 21.72 -23.30
C ASP A 45 3.71 20.27 -23.77
N ALA A 46 2.64 19.62 -24.23
CA ALA A 46 2.60 18.23 -24.63
C ALA A 46 2.90 18.07 -26.13
N TYR A 47 4.17 17.96 -26.47
CA TYR A 47 4.59 17.37 -27.74
C TYR A 47 5.82 16.49 -27.46
N SER A 48 5.63 15.16 -27.51
CA SER A 48 6.67 14.12 -27.70
C SER A 48 7.48 13.52 -26.53
N ALA A 49 7.16 13.77 -25.25
CA ALA A 49 7.95 13.23 -24.12
C ALA A 49 7.20 12.32 -23.10
N GLU A 50 5.92 12.02 -23.32
CA GLU A 50 5.03 11.40 -22.31
C GLU A 50 5.40 9.95 -21.93
N GLU A 51 5.96 9.15 -22.84
CA GLU A 51 6.22 7.72 -22.56
C GLU A 51 7.51 7.45 -21.77
N ARG A 52 8.54 8.29 -21.92
CA ARG A 52 9.84 8.06 -21.24
C ARG A 52 9.82 8.51 -19.78
N GLU A 53 9.05 9.54 -19.47
CA GLU A 53 9.01 10.13 -18.13
C GLU A 53 8.01 9.42 -17.22
N SER A 54 6.94 8.85 -17.79
CA SER A 54 5.94 8.05 -17.08
C SER A 54 6.48 6.75 -16.50
N VAL A 55 7.67 6.29 -16.89
CA VAL A 55 8.33 5.10 -16.31
C VAL A 55 9.40 5.49 -15.28
N SER A 56 9.87 6.74 -15.28
CA SER A 56 10.98 7.19 -14.40
C SER A 56 10.70 7.01 -12.91
N PHE A 57 9.42 7.06 -12.50
CA PHE A 57 9.03 6.87 -11.11
C PHE A 57 9.22 5.43 -10.62
N LEU A 58 9.26 4.43 -11.52
CA LEU A 58 9.44 3.03 -11.17
C LEU A 58 10.83 2.74 -10.59
N GLU A 59 11.82 3.55 -10.99
CA GLU A 59 13.19 3.44 -10.49
C GLU A 59 13.42 4.30 -9.24
N ASN A 60 12.43 5.09 -8.80
CA ASN A 60 12.57 5.96 -7.63
C ASN A 60 12.54 5.13 -6.32
N PRO A 61 13.66 5.05 -5.58
CA PRO A 61 13.74 4.26 -4.36
C PRO A 61 13.08 4.92 -3.15
N TYR A 62 12.61 6.17 -3.29
CA TYR A 62 12.09 6.98 -2.19
C TYR A 62 10.60 6.81 -1.95
N TYR A 63 9.89 6.05 -2.80
CA TYR A 63 8.48 5.73 -2.57
C TYR A 63 8.31 4.53 -1.64
N PHE A 64 7.47 4.73 -0.62
CA PHE A 64 7.02 3.64 0.24
C PHE A 64 5.54 3.84 0.61
N MET A 65 4.88 2.75 0.96
CA MET A 65 3.49 2.75 1.37
C MET A 65 3.35 2.17 2.76
N PHE A 66 2.59 2.84 3.61
CA PHE A 66 2.25 2.38 4.96
C PHE A 66 0.80 1.90 5.02
N ALA A 67 0.60 0.73 5.63
CA ALA A 67 -0.71 0.15 5.89
C ALA A 67 -1.10 0.29 7.36
N SER A 68 -2.24 0.93 7.61
CA SER A 68 -2.88 1.01 8.93
C SER A 68 -4.32 0.49 8.86
N LEU A 69 -4.87 0.10 10.02
CA LEU A 69 -6.31 -0.16 10.13
C LEU A 69 -7.06 1.16 10.23
N ALA A 70 -8.23 1.19 9.61
CA ALA A 70 -9.20 2.26 9.74
C ALA A 70 -10.59 1.69 10.08
N SER A 71 -11.43 2.53 10.67
CA SER A 71 -12.83 2.21 10.92
C SER A 71 -13.58 1.87 9.62
N VAL A 72 -14.62 1.04 9.71
CA VAL A 72 -15.48 0.69 8.57
C VAL A 72 -16.28 1.90 8.11
N ASP A 73 -16.76 2.70 9.06
CA ASP A 73 -17.69 3.80 8.81
C ASP A 73 -17.00 5.16 8.70
N SER A 74 -15.75 5.27 9.16
CA SER A 74 -14.99 6.52 9.15
C SER A 74 -13.54 6.29 8.74
N ASP A 75 -12.90 7.30 8.16
CA ASP A 75 -11.46 7.25 7.80
C ASP A 75 -10.53 7.44 9.01
N GLN A 76 -11.04 7.21 10.23
CA GLN A 76 -10.27 7.27 11.45
C GLN A 76 -9.33 6.08 11.54
N GLU A 77 -8.03 6.36 11.65
CA GLU A 77 -7.00 5.33 11.81
C GLU A 77 -6.97 4.77 13.23
N MET A 78 -6.76 3.46 13.32
CA MET A 78 -6.64 2.73 14.57
C MET A 78 -5.24 2.16 14.68
N HIS A 79 -4.40 2.88 15.43
CA HIS A 79 -3.01 2.52 15.61
C HIS A 79 -2.77 1.61 16.80
N LEU A 80 -3.52 1.81 17.88
CA LEU A 80 -3.32 1.14 19.17
C LEU A 80 -4.58 0.39 19.60
N LEU A 81 -4.38 -0.75 20.25
CA LEU A 81 -5.44 -1.47 20.95
C LEU A 81 -5.92 -0.66 22.16
N SER A 82 -6.97 -1.15 22.82
CA SER A 82 -7.54 -0.53 24.01
C SER A 82 -6.57 -0.39 25.20
N ASP A 83 -5.46 -1.12 25.20
CA ASP A 83 -4.39 -1.00 26.20
C ASP A 83 -3.52 0.26 26.02
N GLY A 84 -3.66 0.97 24.90
CA GLY A 84 -2.89 2.18 24.58
C GLY A 84 -1.41 1.95 24.32
N GLN A 85 -0.95 0.70 24.22
CA GLN A 85 0.47 0.35 24.06
C GLN A 85 0.70 -0.56 22.86
N THR A 86 -0.20 -1.51 22.62
CA THR A 86 -0.04 -2.53 21.58
C THR A 86 -0.57 -2.02 20.26
N ARG A 87 0.20 -2.16 19.18
CA ARG A 87 -0.27 -1.77 17.84
C ARG A 87 -1.35 -2.72 17.32
N CYS A 88 -2.35 -2.17 16.61
CA CYS A 88 -3.40 -2.97 16.00
C CYS A 88 -2.90 -3.87 14.86
N THR A 89 -1.87 -3.42 14.14
CA THR A 89 -1.21 -4.17 13.06
C THR A 89 0.13 -4.73 13.51
N THR A 90 0.57 -5.80 12.86
CA THR A 90 1.88 -6.43 13.11
C THR A 90 2.42 -7.07 11.84
N GLY A 91 3.74 -7.30 11.81
CA GLY A 91 4.44 -7.80 10.63
C GLY A 91 4.89 -6.68 9.71
N GLN A 92 4.85 -6.92 8.40
CA GLN A 92 5.28 -5.96 7.39
C GLN A 92 4.15 -4.95 7.11
N VAL A 93 4.19 -3.83 7.84
CA VAL A 93 3.22 -2.71 7.69
C VAL A 93 3.70 -1.62 6.71
N VAL A 94 4.93 -1.72 6.22
CA VAL A 94 5.51 -0.83 5.20
C VAL A 94 5.96 -1.65 4.00
N SER A 95 5.66 -1.17 2.80
CA SER A 95 6.09 -1.77 1.54
C SER A 95 6.84 -0.73 0.71
N SER A 96 7.96 -1.12 0.10
CA SER A 96 8.66 -0.31 -0.91
C SER A 96 7.99 -0.47 -2.28
N LEU A 97 8.27 0.44 -3.21
CA LEU A 97 7.81 0.30 -4.59
C LEU A 97 8.55 -0.86 -5.28
N TYR A 98 7.81 -1.80 -5.86
CA TYR A 98 8.33 -2.87 -6.70
C TYR A 98 8.00 -2.59 -8.16
N HIS A 99 9.02 -2.54 -9.01
CA HIS A 99 8.84 -2.52 -10.46
C HIS A 99 8.63 -3.95 -10.96
N LEU A 100 7.40 -4.27 -11.36
CA LEU A 100 7.00 -5.60 -11.85
C LEU A 100 6.28 -5.50 -13.20
N LYS A 101 6.11 -6.66 -13.85
CA LYS A 101 5.29 -6.79 -15.06
C LYS A 101 3.83 -7.08 -14.67
N ASP A 102 2.91 -6.24 -15.13
CA ASP A 102 1.47 -6.43 -14.93
C ASP A 102 0.92 -7.45 -15.92
N THR A 103 0.64 -8.66 -15.44
CA THR A 103 0.11 -9.77 -16.25
C THR A 103 -1.32 -9.54 -16.74
N GLU A 104 -2.08 -8.66 -16.08
CA GLU A 104 -3.45 -8.32 -16.47
C GLU A 104 -3.47 -7.17 -17.49
N ASN A 105 -2.38 -6.39 -17.58
CA ASN A 105 -2.22 -5.29 -18.52
C ASN A 105 -1.09 -5.54 -19.52
N ARG A 106 -1.22 -6.61 -20.32
CA ARG A 106 -0.33 -6.94 -21.45
C ARG A 106 1.16 -7.02 -21.08
N ASN A 107 1.51 -7.43 -19.87
CA ASN A 107 2.89 -7.44 -19.36
C ASN A 107 3.58 -6.07 -19.46
N SER A 108 2.84 -4.99 -19.23
CA SER A 108 3.41 -3.66 -19.12
C SER A 108 4.17 -3.49 -17.80
N ASP A 109 5.14 -2.58 -17.78
CA ASP A 109 5.86 -2.20 -16.56
C ASP A 109 4.95 -1.39 -15.64
N ALA A 110 4.90 -1.78 -14.36
CA ALA A 110 4.08 -1.12 -13.37
C ALA A 110 4.73 -1.16 -11.98
N GLY A 111 4.35 -0.19 -11.15
CA GLY A 111 4.85 -0.02 -9.80
C GLY A 111 3.83 -0.54 -8.79
N PHE A 112 4.22 -1.52 -7.98
CA PHE A 112 3.34 -2.14 -6.99
C PHE A 112 3.88 -2.03 -5.57
N PHE A 113 2.99 -1.85 -4.61
CA PHE A 113 3.22 -2.09 -3.20
C PHE A 113 2.53 -3.41 -2.82
N VAL A 114 3.26 -4.29 -2.16
CA VAL A 114 2.79 -5.64 -1.79
C VAL A 114 2.94 -5.84 -0.29
N PHE A 115 1.90 -6.36 0.36
CA PHE A 115 1.86 -6.60 1.80
C PHE A 115 1.67 -8.10 2.11
N PRO A 116 2.69 -8.95 1.88
CA PRO A 116 2.57 -10.40 2.04
C PRO A 116 2.54 -10.87 3.49
N ASP A 117 2.99 -10.04 4.43
CA ASP A 117 3.12 -10.38 5.85
C ASP A 117 2.45 -9.33 6.77
N LEU A 118 1.32 -8.77 6.33
CA LEU A 118 0.51 -7.86 7.15
C LEU A 118 -0.50 -8.66 7.97
N SER A 119 -0.52 -8.48 9.29
CA SER A 119 -1.48 -9.12 10.21
C SER A 119 -2.15 -8.12 11.14
N VAL A 120 -3.29 -8.51 11.71
CA VAL A 120 -4.06 -7.71 12.67
C VAL A 120 -4.11 -8.40 14.03
N ARG A 121 -4.15 -7.62 15.12
CA ARG A 121 -4.20 -8.11 16.51
C ARG A 121 -5.58 -8.02 17.17
N THR A 122 -6.54 -7.46 16.46
CA THR A 122 -7.89 -7.22 16.96
C THR A 122 -8.92 -7.93 16.10
N GLU A 123 -9.96 -8.47 16.72
CA GLU A 123 -11.13 -9.02 16.03
C GLU A 123 -12.06 -7.89 15.60
N GLY A 124 -12.82 -8.10 14.53
CA GLY A 124 -13.81 -7.14 14.04
C GLY A 124 -13.73 -6.92 12.53
N SER A 125 -14.52 -5.96 12.06
CA SER A 125 -14.53 -5.51 10.68
C SER A 125 -13.79 -4.19 10.57
N TYR A 126 -12.95 -4.05 9.55
CA TYR A 126 -12.05 -2.92 9.38
C TYR A 126 -11.80 -2.63 7.90
N ARG A 127 -11.30 -1.44 7.61
CA ARG A 127 -10.68 -1.11 6.32
C ARG A 127 -9.17 -1.01 6.50
N LEU A 128 -8.42 -1.24 5.42
CA LEU A 128 -7.01 -0.86 5.36
C LEU A 128 -6.90 0.52 4.74
N LYS A 129 -6.20 1.43 5.44
CA LYS A 129 -5.75 2.69 4.86
C LYS A 129 -4.32 2.52 4.36
N LEU A 130 -4.13 2.83 3.08
CA LEU A 130 -2.89 2.63 2.34
C LEU A 130 -2.34 3.99 1.96
N SER A 131 -1.36 4.47 2.72
CA SER A 131 -0.83 5.83 2.61
C SER A 131 0.50 5.82 1.87
N LEU A 132 0.56 6.52 0.74
CA LEU A 132 1.78 6.72 -0.05
C LEU A 132 2.64 7.82 0.56
N PHE A 133 3.95 7.60 0.60
CA PHE A 133 4.95 8.58 1.02
C PHE A 133 6.12 8.60 0.02
N GLU A 134 6.73 9.77 -0.11
CA GLU A 134 7.98 9.99 -0.85
C GLU A 134 8.99 10.64 0.12
N ILE A 135 10.18 10.05 0.25
CA ILE A 135 11.26 10.66 1.03
C ILE A 135 11.86 11.81 0.22
N VAL A 136 11.78 13.03 0.76
CA VAL A 136 12.39 14.22 0.16
C VAL A 136 13.57 14.65 1.03
N GLY A 137 14.77 14.70 0.42
CA GLY A 137 16.01 15.14 1.05
C GLY A 137 16.26 16.64 0.92
#